data_AF-A0ABD6EIS5-F1
#
_entry.id   AF-A0ABD6EIS5-F1
#
_cell.length_a   1.000
_cell.length_b   1.000
_cell.length_c   1.000
_cell.angle_alpha   90.00
_cell.angle_beta   90.00
_cell.angle_gamma   90.00
#
_symmetry.space_group_name_H-M   'P 1'
#
loop_
_entity.id
_entity.type
_entity.pdbx_description
1 polymer ?
#
loop_
_entity_poly.entity_id
_entity_poly.type
_entity_poly.pdbx_seq_one_letter_code
_entity_poly.pdbx_strand_id
1 'polypeptide(L)'
;MTPLTIILFFVSFSVVMSRSLHKNSDTDSEQEILDLLDSFAERANKKKNKDRHNKTHRHHHRYEHTKRIPLPLNVDENGREFVVCLKSVGEHLSMPTRCYKPESKDMRVGCYAVWDALNDSLIQDCWAQQEISMNNCQEKRCVAEMGIFCCCYGDECNAKFEISNQITDTS
;
A
#
# COMPACT_ATOMS: atom_id res chain seq x y z
N MET A 1 -43.00 27.02 -38.47
CA MET A 1 -43.79 25.83 -38.07
C MET A 1 -43.05 24.62 -38.61
N THR A 2 -42.37 23.74 -37.88
CA THR A 2 -42.34 23.34 -36.47
C THR A 2 -41.00 22.60 -36.21
N PRO A 3 -40.16 23.00 -35.25
CA PRO A 3 -39.00 22.20 -34.79
C PRO A 3 -39.39 21.47 -33.49
N LEU A 4 -40.29 20.48 -33.57
CA LEU A 4 -40.83 19.82 -32.36
C LEU A 4 -40.97 18.30 -32.47
N THR A 5 -40.51 17.69 -33.57
CA THR A 5 -40.65 16.25 -33.83
C THR A 5 -39.37 15.43 -33.67
N ILE A 6 -38.21 16.06 -33.43
CA ILE A 6 -36.93 15.33 -33.26
C ILE A 6 -36.64 15.00 -31.78
N ILE A 7 -37.29 15.67 -30.83
CA ILE A 7 -37.03 15.49 -29.39
C ILE A 7 -37.79 14.28 -28.79
N LEU A 8 -38.76 13.69 -29.50
CA LEU A 8 -39.57 12.57 -29.01
C LEU A 8 -39.02 11.16 -29.32
N PHE A 9 -37.84 11.06 -29.97
CA PHE A 9 -37.17 9.76 -30.15
C PHE A 9 -36.16 9.41 -29.05
N PHE A 10 -35.86 10.34 -28.13
CA PHE A 10 -34.87 10.13 -27.07
C PHE A 10 -35.46 9.70 -25.71
N VAL A 11 -36.78 9.49 -25.59
CA VAL A 11 -37.43 9.20 -24.29
C VAL A 11 -38.09 7.80 -24.21
N SER A 12 -38.04 6.99 -25.28
CA SER A 12 -38.75 5.69 -25.33
C SER A 12 -37.87 4.43 -25.23
N PHE A 13 -36.57 4.55 -24.93
CA PHE A 13 -35.69 3.39 -24.66
C PHE A 13 -35.34 3.18 -23.17
N SER A 14 -36.03 3.87 -22.26
CA SER A 14 -35.72 3.80 -20.82
C SER A 14 -36.60 2.86 -20.00
N VAL A 15 -37.47 2.04 -20.60
CA VAL A 15 -38.31 1.14 -19.81
C VAL A 15 -38.44 -0.21 -20.51
N VAL A 16 -38.23 -1.27 -19.72
CA VAL A 16 -38.37 -2.70 -20.05
C VAL A 16 -37.09 -3.40 -20.53
N MET A 17 -36.19 -3.68 -19.59
CA MET A 17 -35.71 -5.05 -19.34
C MET A 17 -35.26 -5.18 -17.88
N SER A 18 -36.24 -5.17 -16.96
CA SER A 18 -36.05 -5.72 -15.63
C SER A 18 -36.15 -7.25 -15.75
N ARG A 19 -35.00 -7.92 -15.87
CA ARG A 19 -34.88 -9.35 -15.57
C ARG A 19 -33.69 -9.57 -14.63
N SER A 20 -34.07 -9.85 -13.39
CA SER A 20 -33.35 -10.56 -12.33
C SER A 20 -32.09 -11.32 -12.80
N LEU A 21 -30.92 -10.90 -12.33
CA LEU A 21 -29.76 -11.77 -12.16
C LEU A 21 -29.39 -11.75 -10.68
N HIS A 22 -29.89 -12.77 -10.01
CA HIS A 22 -29.45 -13.17 -8.68
C HIS A 22 -28.06 -13.81 -8.81
N LYS A 23 -27.11 -13.27 -8.04
CA LYS A 23 -26.09 -14.02 -7.27
C LYS A 23 -25.11 -14.93 -8.03
N ASN A 24 -23.84 -14.50 -8.05
CA ASN A 24 -22.61 -15.24 -7.71
C ASN A 24 -21.43 -14.72 -8.54
N SER A 25 -20.77 -13.64 -8.14
CA SER A 25 -19.48 -13.25 -8.76
C SER A 25 -18.52 -12.47 -7.85
N ASP A 26 -18.73 -12.43 -6.53
CA ASP A 26 -17.76 -11.80 -5.61
C ASP A 26 -16.68 -12.78 -5.14
N THR A 27 -16.97 -14.08 -5.11
CA THR A 27 -16.04 -15.10 -4.60
C THR A 27 -14.86 -15.41 -5.52
N ASP A 28 -14.98 -15.24 -6.84
CA ASP A 28 -13.88 -15.57 -7.76
C ASP A 28 -12.74 -14.54 -7.67
N SER A 29 -13.07 -13.26 -7.49
CA SER A 29 -12.05 -12.20 -7.39
C SER A 29 -11.29 -12.20 -6.06
N GLU A 30 -11.97 -12.50 -4.94
CA GLU A 30 -11.30 -12.67 -3.64
C GLU A 30 -10.46 -13.95 -3.61
N GLN A 31 -10.93 -15.04 -4.22
CA GLN A 31 -10.17 -16.28 -4.31
C GLN A 31 -8.91 -16.11 -5.17
N GLU A 32 -8.98 -15.35 -6.27
CA GLU A 32 -7.81 -15.05 -7.09
C GLU A 32 -6.79 -14.16 -6.36
N ILE A 33 -7.25 -13.19 -5.56
CA ILE A 33 -6.38 -12.37 -4.70
C ILE A 33 -5.75 -13.22 -3.58
N LEU A 34 -6.51 -14.14 -2.97
CA LEU A 34 -6.02 -15.06 -1.95
C LEU A 34 -5.00 -16.05 -2.52
N ASP A 35 -5.23 -16.59 -3.71
CA ASP A 35 -4.30 -17.50 -4.41
C ASP A 35 -3.01 -16.76 -4.83
N LEU A 36 -3.11 -15.47 -5.19
CA LEU A 36 -1.96 -14.59 -5.40
C LEU A 36 -1.16 -14.37 -4.12
N LEU A 37 -1.83 -14.06 -2.99
CA LEU A 37 -1.20 -13.87 -1.69
C LEU A 37 -0.53 -15.15 -1.18
N ASP A 38 -1.15 -16.32 -1.36
CA ASP A 38 -0.56 -17.61 -1.01
C ASP A 38 0.64 -17.95 -1.90
N SER A 39 0.60 -17.61 -3.19
CA SER A 39 1.77 -17.76 -4.09
C SER A 39 2.98 -16.92 -3.64
N PHE A 40 2.75 -15.71 -3.10
CA PHE A 40 3.80 -14.88 -2.51
C PHE A 40 4.35 -15.49 -1.21
N ALA A 41 3.47 -15.97 -0.33
CA ALA A 41 3.86 -16.63 0.91
C ALA A 41 4.69 -17.89 0.65
N GLU A 42 4.31 -18.69 -0.33
CA GLU A 42 5.01 -19.92 -0.71
C GLU A 42 6.40 -19.64 -1.30
N ARG A 43 6.54 -18.62 -2.16
CA ARG A 43 7.84 -18.19 -2.69
C ARG A 43 8.77 -17.65 -1.60
N ALA A 44 8.24 -16.92 -0.63
CA ALA A 44 9.01 -16.44 0.53
C ALA A 44 9.50 -17.59 1.43
N ASN A 45 8.67 -18.63 1.61
CA ASN A 45 9.04 -19.81 2.39
C ASN A 45 10.02 -20.74 1.66
N LYS A 46 9.92 -20.86 0.33
CA LYS A 46 10.83 -21.66 -0.50
C LYS A 46 12.26 -21.09 -0.50
N LYS A 47 12.41 -19.76 -0.41
CA LYS A 47 13.71 -19.08 -0.25
C LYS A 47 14.36 -19.39 1.11
N LYS A 48 13.56 -19.53 2.19
CA LYS A 48 14.07 -19.88 3.53
C LYS A 48 14.55 -21.34 3.68
N ASN A 49 14.01 -22.27 2.90
CA ASN A 49 14.36 -23.69 3.02
C ASN A 49 15.60 -24.10 2.20
N LYS A 50 16.04 -23.29 1.24
CA LYS A 50 17.24 -23.61 0.42
C LYS A 50 18.56 -23.31 1.16
N ASP A 51 18.52 -22.47 2.18
CA ASP A 51 19.70 -22.07 2.98
C ASP A 51 19.79 -22.82 4.32
N ARG A 52 18.91 -23.80 4.57
CA ARG A 52 18.68 -24.34 5.91
C ARG A 52 19.32 -25.70 6.20
N HIS A 53 20.51 -25.92 5.65
CA HIS A 53 21.36 -27.06 6.02
C HIS A 53 22.73 -26.66 6.55
N ASN A 54 22.79 -25.66 7.44
CA ASN A 54 23.92 -25.58 8.35
C ASN A 54 23.57 -25.01 9.74
N LYS A 55 23.79 -25.88 10.74
CA LYS A 55 24.19 -25.62 12.14
C LYS A 55 23.20 -24.98 13.13
N THR A 56 22.62 -25.88 13.93
CA THR A 56 22.69 -26.00 15.41
C THR A 56 22.62 -24.75 16.30
N HIS A 57 21.67 -24.82 17.24
CA HIS A 57 21.51 -24.05 18.47
C HIS A 57 22.74 -23.28 18.97
N ARG A 58 22.65 -21.95 18.99
CA ARG A 58 23.41 -21.12 19.93
C ARG A 58 22.74 -19.76 20.13
N HIS A 59 22.41 -19.49 21.39
CA HIS A 59 22.16 -18.18 22.00
C HIS A 59 20.86 -17.43 21.62
N HIS A 60 19.85 -17.60 22.48
CA HIS A 60 19.14 -16.45 23.02
C HIS A 60 20.16 -15.48 23.63
N HIS A 61 20.55 -14.43 22.90
CA HIS A 61 21.16 -13.25 23.51
C HIS A 61 20.91 -12.02 22.65
N ARG A 62 20.33 -11.01 23.31
CA ARG A 62 20.21 -9.61 22.88
C ARG A 62 19.42 -9.39 21.59
N TYR A 63 18.12 -9.19 21.78
CA TYR A 63 17.51 -7.97 21.24
C TYR A 63 18.35 -6.80 21.77
N GLU A 64 19.36 -6.39 20.99
CA GLU A 64 19.92 -5.07 21.14
C GLU A 64 18.76 -4.11 21.01
N HIS A 65 18.51 -3.38 22.09
CA HIS A 65 17.88 -2.08 22.07
C HIS A 65 18.71 -1.19 21.13
N THR A 66 18.60 -1.39 19.81
CA THR A 66 18.92 -0.36 18.85
C THR A 66 18.04 0.81 19.29
N LYS A 67 18.68 1.89 19.75
CA LYS A 67 17.99 3.09 20.24
C LYS A 67 16.85 3.39 19.28
N ARG A 68 15.62 3.17 19.73
CA ARG A 68 14.40 3.55 19.02
C ARG A 68 14.50 5.05 18.87
N ILE A 69 14.99 5.54 17.74
CA ILE A 69 14.88 6.96 17.43
C ILE A 69 13.37 7.15 17.26
N PRO A 70 12.69 7.87 18.17
CA PRO A 70 11.28 8.14 18.00
C PRO A 70 11.16 8.89 16.68
N LEU A 71 10.53 8.27 15.69
CA LEU A 71 10.30 8.93 14.42
C LEU A 71 9.36 10.10 14.69
N PRO A 72 9.66 11.30 14.14
CA PRO A 72 8.91 12.50 14.47
C PRO A 72 7.48 12.34 13.96
N LEU A 73 6.54 12.11 14.88
CA LEU A 73 5.11 12.18 14.65
C LEU A 73 4.63 13.55 15.14
N ASN A 74 3.70 14.13 14.39
CA ASN A 74 2.93 15.27 14.83
C ASN A 74 1.91 14.83 15.89
N VAL A 75 1.43 15.78 16.69
CA VAL A 75 0.40 15.53 17.70
C VAL A 75 -0.74 16.51 17.46
N ASP A 76 -1.97 16.01 17.38
CA ASP A 76 -3.16 16.87 17.22
C ASP A 76 -3.60 17.50 18.54
N GLU A 77 -4.62 18.36 18.49
CA GLU A 77 -5.19 19.04 19.67
C GLU A 77 -5.72 18.06 20.73
N ASN A 78 -6.00 16.82 20.33
CA ASN A 78 -6.53 15.75 21.18
C ASN A 78 -5.42 14.84 21.71
N GLY A 79 -4.15 15.15 21.44
CA GLY A 79 -3.01 14.34 21.87
C GLY A 79 -2.76 13.10 21.01
N ARG A 80 -3.39 12.97 19.84
CA ARG A 80 -3.21 11.82 18.95
C ARG A 80 -2.03 12.04 18.03
N GLU A 81 -1.15 11.04 17.98
CA GLU A 81 0.03 11.05 17.12
C GLU A 81 -0.38 10.79 15.66
N PHE A 82 0.16 11.56 14.72
CA PHE A 82 -0.09 11.39 13.29
C PHE A 82 1.12 11.78 12.43
N VAL A 83 1.12 11.33 11.19
CA VAL A 83 2.02 11.78 10.12
C VAL A 83 1.18 12.27 8.95
N VAL A 84 1.66 13.26 8.20
CA VAL A 84 1.01 13.70 6.96
C VAL A 84 1.56 12.87 5.81
N CYS A 85 0.71 12.25 5.00
CA CYS A 85 1.11 11.53 3.79
C CYS A 85 0.37 12.10 2.59
N LEU A 86 0.94 11.97 1.39
CA LEU A 86 0.13 12.10 0.19
C LEU A 86 -0.77 10.87 0.05
N LYS A 87 -2.05 11.11 -0.27
CA LYS A 87 -3.04 10.08 -0.56
C LYS A 87 -3.59 10.30 -1.96
N SER A 88 -3.61 9.25 -2.79
CA SER A 88 -4.23 9.31 -4.11
C SER A 88 -5.75 9.43 -3.97
N VAL A 89 -6.33 10.44 -4.61
CA VAL A 89 -7.79 10.73 -4.62
C VAL A 89 -8.37 10.54 -6.03
N GLY A 90 -7.52 10.33 -7.03
CA GLY A 90 -7.87 10.00 -8.41
C GLY A 90 -6.62 9.57 -9.18
N GLU A 91 -6.75 9.41 -10.49
CA GLU A 91 -5.70 8.86 -11.37
C GLU A 91 -4.37 9.64 -11.31
N HIS A 92 -4.44 10.97 -11.17
CA HIS A 92 -3.26 11.84 -11.14
C HIS A 92 -3.31 12.90 -10.03
N LEU A 93 -4.20 12.74 -9.05
CA LEU A 93 -4.37 13.70 -7.97
C LEU A 93 -4.05 13.05 -6.64
N SER A 94 -3.14 13.68 -5.91
CA SER A 94 -2.83 13.31 -4.53
C SER A 94 -3.03 14.51 -3.61
N MET A 95 -3.55 14.25 -2.42
CA MET A 95 -3.79 15.28 -1.40
C MET A 95 -3.11 14.91 -0.08
N PRO A 96 -2.52 15.88 0.63
CA PRO A 96 -2.02 15.67 1.98
C PRO A 96 -3.14 15.20 2.91
N THR A 97 -2.92 14.08 3.60
CA THR A 97 -3.88 13.44 4.51
C THR A 97 -3.18 13.08 5.82
N ARG A 98 -3.88 13.28 6.95
CA ARG A 98 -3.38 12.88 8.28
C ARG A 98 -3.58 11.38 8.50
N CYS A 99 -2.49 10.69 8.75
CA CYS A 99 -2.45 9.27 9.08
C CYS A 99 -2.20 9.11 10.58
N TYR A 100 -3.25 8.79 11.34
CA TYR A 100 -3.15 8.63 12.78
C TYR A 100 -2.50 7.31 13.15
N LYS A 101 -1.64 7.34 14.17
CA LYS A 101 -1.05 6.14 14.75
C LYS A 101 -2.16 5.34 15.46
N PRO A 102 -2.26 4.02 15.20
CA PRO A 102 -3.18 3.17 15.95
C PRO A 102 -2.87 3.17 17.45
N GLU A 103 -3.89 2.96 18.29
CA GLU A 103 -3.73 2.97 19.76
C GLU A 103 -2.83 1.85 20.30
N SER A 104 -2.62 0.80 19.50
CA SER A 104 -1.73 -0.31 19.87
C SER A 104 -0.27 0.14 19.95
N LYS A 105 0.39 -0.19 21.07
CA LYS A 105 1.78 0.21 21.37
C LYS A 105 2.79 -0.33 20.35
N ASP A 106 2.50 -1.50 19.79
CA ASP A 106 3.36 -2.21 18.86
C ASP A 106 3.08 -1.84 17.40
N MET A 107 2.16 -0.90 17.16
CA MET A 107 1.89 -0.38 15.83
C MET A 107 2.64 0.94 15.61
N ARG A 108 3.01 1.17 14.35
CA ARG A 108 3.55 2.43 13.85
C ARG A 108 2.77 2.85 12.61
N VAL A 109 2.90 4.13 12.27
CA VAL A 109 2.32 4.71 11.07
C VAL A 109 3.41 5.42 10.27
N GLY A 110 3.29 5.34 8.96
CA GLY A 110 4.13 6.00 7.98
C GLY A 110 3.36 6.20 6.69
N CYS A 111 4.07 6.48 5.60
CA CYS A 111 3.50 6.62 4.27
C CYS A 111 3.99 5.49 3.37
N TYR A 112 3.21 5.14 2.35
CA TYR A 112 3.69 4.29 1.26
C TYR A 112 3.37 4.91 -0.10
N ALA A 113 4.08 4.41 -1.10
CA ALA A 113 3.77 4.63 -2.49
C ALA A 113 3.96 3.33 -3.27
N VAL A 114 3.06 3.07 -4.22
CA VAL A 114 3.13 1.94 -5.12
C VAL A 114 2.83 2.35 -6.56
N TRP A 115 3.67 1.94 -7.50
CA TRP A 115 3.47 2.14 -8.93
C TRP A 115 2.56 1.04 -9.50
N ASP A 116 1.33 1.38 -9.85
CA ASP A 116 0.44 0.47 -10.55
C ASP A 116 0.74 0.49 -12.05
N ALA A 117 1.46 -0.53 -12.51
CA ALA A 117 1.83 -0.68 -13.92
C ALA A 117 0.64 -0.96 -14.85
N LEU A 118 -0.50 -1.43 -14.34
CA LEU A 118 -1.69 -1.70 -15.17
C LEU A 118 -2.39 -0.40 -15.53
N ASN A 119 -2.52 0.50 -14.56
CA ASN A 119 -3.18 1.78 -14.71
C ASN A 119 -2.20 2.95 -14.93
N ASP A 120 -0.91 2.66 -15.11
CA ASP A 120 0.18 3.64 -15.28
C ASP A 120 0.13 4.78 -14.26
N SER A 121 -0.13 4.44 -12.99
CA SER A 121 -0.44 5.43 -11.95
C SER A 121 0.30 5.18 -10.65
N LEU A 122 0.56 6.25 -9.90
CA LEU A 122 1.17 6.18 -8.58
C LEU A 122 0.07 6.20 -7.51
N ILE A 123 -0.04 5.10 -6.76
CA ILE A 123 -0.93 4.98 -5.61
C ILE A 123 -0.14 5.33 -4.36
N GLN A 124 -0.66 6.25 -3.57
CA GLN A 124 -0.04 6.75 -2.33
C GLN A 124 -1.08 6.70 -1.22
N ASP A 125 -0.69 6.31 -0.02
CA ASP A 125 -1.58 6.37 1.16
C ASP A 125 -0.80 6.21 2.48
N CYS A 126 -1.56 6.18 3.58
CA CYS A 126 -1.11 5.82 4.91
C CYS A 126 -0.68 4.35 5.00
N TRP A 127 0.43 4.08 5.68
CA TRP A 127 0.89 2.73 6.00
C TRP A 127 0.91 2.53 7.51
N ALA A 128 0.04 1.67 8.03
CA ALA A 128 -0.01 1.32 9.45
C ALA A 128 0.31 -0.16 9.63
N GLN A 129 1.37 -0.47 10.37
CA GLN A 129 1.82 -1.84 10.55
C GLN A 129 2.59 -2.01 11.87
N GLN A 130 2.78 -3.27 12.28
CA GLN A 130 3.63 -3.61 13.42
C GLN A 130 5.03 -2.99 13.30
N GLU A 131 5.58 -2.52 14.42
CA GLU A 131 6.88 -1.86 14.52
C GLU A 131 8.00 -2.67 13.86
N ILE A 132 7.97 -4.00 13.99
CA ILE A 132 8.96 -4.90 13.39
C ILE A 132 8.95 -4.82 11.86
N SER A 133 7.78 -4.79 11.23
CA SER A 133 7.67 -4.68 9.77
C SER A 133 8.01 -3.27 9.29
N MET A 134 7.66 -2.26 10.08
CA MET A 134 7.91 -0.86 9.77
C MET A 134 9.41 -0.50 9.82
N ASN A 135 10.25 -1.30 10.47
CA ASN A 135 11.71 -1.14 10.41
C ASN A 135 12.31 -1.33 9.01
N ASN A 136 11.55 -1.90 8.06
CA ASN A 136 11.97 -2.00 6.66
C ASN A 136 11.65 -0.73 5.85
N CYS A 137 10.94 0.24 6.44
CA CYS A 137 10.62 1.50 5.79
C CYS A 137 11.78 2.48 5.92
N GLN A 138 12.01 3.25 4.87
CA GLN A 138 13.09 4.24 4.80
C GLN A 138 12.73 5.52 5.56
N GLU A 139 13.72 6.25 6.06
CA GLU A 139 13.48 7.56 6.66
C GLU A 139 13.41 8.64 5.57
N LYS A 140 12.38 9.50 5.61
CA LYS A 140 12.20 10.73 4.80
C LYS A 140 12.09 10.57 3.29
N ARG A 141 12.35 9.39 2.73
CA ARG A 141 12.29 9.15 1.27
C ARG A 141 11.65 7.80 0.97
N CYS A 142 10.91 7.74 -0.13
CA CYS A 142 10.30 6.51 -0.61
C CYS A 142 11.09 6.00 -1.82
N VAL A 143 11.96 5.01 -1.57
CA VAL A 143 12.82 4.40 -2.59
C VAL A 143 12.45 2.93 -2.73
N ALA A 144 12.13 2.50 -3.95
CA ALA A 144 11.82 1.12 -4.26
C ALA A 144 13.06 0.44 -4.90
N GLU A 145 13.65 -0.54 -4.22
CA GLU A 145 14.90 -1.21 -4.65
C GLU A 145 14.67 -2.35 -5.65
N MET A 146 13.53 -3.04 -5.59
CA MET A 146 13.21 -4.21 -6.44
C MET A 146 11.72 -4.37 -6.65
N GLY A 147 11.02 -3.28 -6.98
CA GLY A 147 9.58 -3.38 -7.19
C GLY A 147 8.89 -2.04 -7.30
N ILE A 148 7.57 -2.15 -7.39
CA ILE A 148 6.67 -1.01 -7.50
C ILE A 148 6.37 -0.36 -6.14
N PHE A 149 6.81 -0.92 -5.01
CA PHE A 149 6.40 -0.46 -3.67
C PHE A 149 7.56 0.11 -2.85
N CYS A 150 7.30 1.18 -2.11
CA CYS A 150 8.14 1.68 -1.04
C CYS A 150 7.30 2.15 0.14
N CYS A 151 7.88 2.10 1.34
CA CYS A 151 7.32 2.73 2.53
C CYS A 151 8.36 3.59 3.22
N CYS A 152 7.90 4.66 3.87
CA CYS A 152 8.76 5.63 4.50
C CYS A 152 8.13 6.28 5.72
N TYR A 153 8.97 6.97 6.48
CA TYR A 153 8.55 7.77 7.62
C TYR A 153 8.82 9.25 7.42
N GLY A 154 7.97 10.07 8.05
CA GLY A 154 8.03 11.53 8.01
C GLY A 154 6.97 12.12 7.10
N ASP A 155 6.67 13.39 7.34
CA ASP A 155 5.64 14.10 6.60
C ASP A 155 5.96 14.14 5.11
N GLU A 156 4.97 13.75 4.30
CA GLU A 156 4.98 13.73 2.83
C GLU A 156 6.20 12.98 2.25
N CYS A 157 6.79 12.06 2.99
CA CYS A 157 7.97 11.31 2.54
C CYS A 157 7.69 10.47 1.29
N ASN A 158 6.42 10.16 1.02
CA ASN A 158 5.96 9.46 -0.16
C ASN A 158 5.69 10.37 -1.36
N ALA A 159 5.92 11.69 -1.26
CA ALA A 159 5.68 12.64 -2.35
C ALA A 159 6.57 12.40 -3.58
N LYS A 160 7.73 11.79 -3.38
CA LYS A 160 8.62 11.35 -4.45
C LYS A 160 8.75 9.84 -4.40
N PHE A 161 8.56 9.21 -5.55
CA PHE A 161 8.78 7.79 -5.76
C PHE A 161 10.05 7.60 -6.57
N GLU A 162 11.09 7.03 -5.95
CA GLU A 162 12.37 6.78 -6.60
C GLU A 162 12.55 5.28 -6.82
N ILE A 163 12.88 4.87 -8.05
CA ILE A 163 13.26 3.49 -8.35
C ILE A 163 14.79 3.41 -8.26
N SER A 164 15.30 2.63 -7.32
CA SER A 164 16.74 2.39 -7.18
C SER A 164 17.16 1.26 -8.12
N ASN A 165 17.76 1.62 -9.25
CA ASN A 165 18.42 0.67 -10.15
C ASN A 165 19.81 0.31 -9.60
N GLN A 166 19.90 -0.27 -8.41
CA GLN A 166 21.15 -0.90 -7.99
C GLN A 166 21.29 -2.25 -8.72
N ILE A 167 21.68 -2.17 -9.99
CA ILE A 167 22.46 -3.23 -10.61
C ILE A 167 23.76 -3.23 -9.82
N THR A 168 23.99 -4.29 -9.05
CA THR A 168 25.25 -4.52 -8.40
C THR A 168 26.30 -4.68 -9.48
N ASP A 169 27.01 -3.61 -9.82
CA ASP A 169 28.30 -3.69 -10.49
C ASP A 169 29.27 -4.34 -9.49
N THR A 170 29.24 -5.67 -9.46
CA THR A 170 30.33 -6.46 -8.91
C THR A 170 31.51 -6.34 -9.86
N SER A 171 32.38 -5.37 -9.57
CA SER A 171 33.76 -5.30 -10.04
C SER A 171 34.58 -6.49 -9.57
#